data_AF-A0A7K4X211-F1
#
_entry.id   AF-A0A7K4X211-F1
#
_cell.length_a   1.000
_cell.length_b   1.000
_cell.length_c   1.000
_cell.angle_alpha   90.00
_cell.angle_beta   90.00
_cell.angle_gamma   90.00
#
_symmetry.space_group_name_H-M   'P 1'
#
loop_
_entity.id
_entity.type
_entity.pdbx_description
1 polymer ?
#
loop_
_entity_poly.entity_id
_entity_poly.type
_entity_poly.pdbx_seq_one_letter_code
_entity_poly.pdbx_strand_id
1 'polypeptide(L)' 'EVRCSLDRDVPFRLEKSLEDYYRVVTASELDRERVSQYNVTGRAADGGSPSLQSSAVLALRVLDVNDN' A
#
# COMPACT_ATOMS: atom_id res chain seq x y z
N GLU A 1 14.94 13.33 4.64
CA GLU A 1 13.63 13.13 3.96
C GLU A 1 13.53 11.67 3.54
N VAL A 2 12.41 11.01 3.84
CA VAL A 2 12.13 9.62 3.43
C VAL A 2 11.04 9.64 2.36
N ARG A 3 11.21 8.85 1.31
CA ARG A 3 10.25 8.71 0.21
C ARG A 3 9.60 7.33 0.29
N CYS A 4 8.30 7.32 0.55
CA CYS A 4 7.50 6.11 0.55
C CYS A 4 6.73 5.95 -0.76
N SER A 5 6.64 4.72 -1.25
CA SER A 5 5.93 4.35 -2.47
C SER A 5 5.23 3.00 -2.32
N LEU A 6 4.23 2.76 -3.16
CA LEU A 6 3.44 1.52 -3.22
C LEU A 6 3.55 0.91 -4.63
N ASP A 7 3.21 -0.37 -4.79
CA ASP A 7 3.09 -0.98 -6.12
C ASP A 7 2.08 -0.21 -6.99
N ARG A 8 2.39 -0.06 -8.28
CA ARG A 8 1.57 0.75 -9.21
C ARG A 8 0.41 -0.03 -9.84
N ASP A 9 0.40 -1.36 -9.70
CA ASP A 9 -0.55 -2.27 -10.36
C ASP A 9 -1.64 -2.78 -9.40
N VAL A 10 -1.92 -2.02 -8.35
CA VAL A 10 -2.92 -2.38 -7.35
C VAL A 10 -3.90 -1.23 -7.15
N PRO A 11 -5.17 -1.49 -6.80
CA PRO A 11 -6.20 -0.46 -6.63
C PRO A 11 -6.05 0.30 -5.30
N PHE A 12 -4.81 0.52 -4.84
CA PHE A 12 -4.49 1.22 -3.60
C PHE A 12 -3.50 2.35 -3.86
N ARG A 13 -3.58 3.40 -3.05
CA ARG A 13 -2.61 4.50 -3.08
C ARG A 13 -2.11 4.82 -1.69
N LEU A 14 -0.93 5.42 -1.64
CA LEU A 14 -0.33 5.94 -0.43
C LEU A 14 -0.75 7.39 -0.25
N GLU A 15 -1.37 7.73 0.88
CA GLU A 15 -1.64 9.11 1.29
C GLU A 15 -0.76 9.47 2.47
N LYS A 16 -0.07 10.62 2.37
CA LYS A 16 0.72 11.14 3.48
C LYS A 16 -0.23 11.67 4.55
N SER A 17 -0.10 11.15 5.77
CA SER A 17 -0.84 11.60 6.95
C SER A 17 0.01 12.62 7.73
N LEU A 18 -0.38 12.91 8.97
CA LEU A 18 0.40 13.76 9.87
C LEU A 18 1.80 13.16 10.15
N GLU A 19 2.79 14.05 10.18
CA GLU A 19 4.21 13.76 10.48
C GLU A 19 4.84 12.69 9.57
N ASP A 20 5.09 11.50 10.12
CA ASP A 20 5.85 10.40 9.52
C ASP A 20 4.98 9.19 9.14
N TYR A 21 3.65 9.34 9.23
CA TYR A 21 2.71 8.27 8.92
C TYR A 21 2.20 8.34 7.49
N TYR A 22 2.10 7.17 6.87
CA TYR A 22 1.44 6.99 5.58
C TYR A 22 0.22 6.09 5.76
N ARG A 23 -0.86 6.41 5.04
CA ARG A 23 -2.09 5.63 5.00
C ARG A 23 -2.18 4.95 3.64
N VAL A 24 -2.48 3.66 3.65
CA VAL A 24 -2.89 2.95 2.45
C VAL A 24 -4.40 3.11 2.32
N VAL A 25 -4.85 3.72 1.23
CA VAL A 25 -6.28 3.92 0.96
C VAL A 25 -6.65 3.26 -0.36
N THR A 26 -7.89 2.80 -0.47
CA THR A 26 -8.45 2.29 -1.72
C THR A 26 -8.58 3.42 -2.73
N ALA A 27 -7.98 3.24 -3.91
CA ALA A 27 -8.04 4.19 -5.01
C ALA A 27 -9.17 3.86 -6.01
N SER A 28 -9.71 2.65 -5.97
CA SER A 28 -10.79 2.16 -6.84
C SER A 28 -11.66 1.15 -6.10
N GLU A 29 -12.84 0.85 -6.66
CA GLU A 29 -13.74 -0.15 -6.10
C GLU A 29 -13.07 -1.53 -6.05
N LEU A 30 -13.27 -2.23 -4.94
CA LEU A 30 -12.78 -3.59 -4.74
C LEU A 30 -13.92 -4.56 -5.00
N ASP A 31 -13.70 -5.45 -5.94
CA ASP A 31 -14.63 -6.52 -6.28
C ASP A 31 -14.03 -7.87 -5.86
N ARG A 32 -14.66 -8.50 -4.87
CA ARG A 32 -14.22 -9.78 -4.30
C ARG A 32 -14.31 -10.93 -5.31
N GLU A 33 -15.28 -10.90 -6.23
CA GLU A 33 -15.46 -11.93 -7.26
C GLU A 33 -14.36 -11.86 -8.30
N ARG A 34 -13.86 -10.65 -8.59
CA ARG A 34 -12.71 -10.45 -9.48
C ARG A 34 -11.38 -10.77 -8.81
N VAL A 35 -11.14 -10.18 -7.63
CA VAL A 35 -9.89 -10.35 -6.88
C VAL A 35 -10.19 -10.33 -5.38
N SER A 36 -9.98 -11.47 -4.72
CA SER A 36 -10.26 -11.64 -3.29
C SER A 36 -9.06 -11.33 -2.38
N GLN A 37 -7.85 -11.24 -2.93
CA GLN A 37 -6.62 -11.00 -2.17
C GLN A 37 -5.63 -10.15 -2.96
N TYR A 38 -4.89 -9.30 -2.26
CA TYR A 38 -3.83 -8.46 -2.83
C TYR A 38 -2.57 -8.56 -1.98
N ASN A 39 -1.41 -8.69 -2.62
CA ASN A 39 -0.11 -8.53 -1.98
C ASN A 39 0.47 -7.19 -2.42
N VAL A 40 0.44 -6.23 -1.50
CA VAL A 40 0.84 -4.86 -1.79
C VAL A 40 2.20 -4.58 -1.18
N THR A 41 3.19 -4.23 -1.98
CA THR A 41 4.54 -3.91 -1.48
C THR A 41 4.69 -2.41 -1.24
N GLY A 42 4.89 -2.03 0.01
CA GLY A 42 5.35 -0.69 0.38
C GLY A 42 6.89 -0.63 0.32
N ARG A 43 7.44 0.43 -0.27
CA ARG A 43 8.88 0.71 -0.33
C ARG A 43 9.18 2.07 0.30
N ALA A 44 10.17 2.12 1.17
CA ALA A 44 10.69 3.36 1.75
C ALA A 44 12.17 3.52 1.35
N ALA A 45 12.53 4.69 0.84
CA ALA A 45 13.90 5.05 0.49
C ALA A 45 14.33 6.32 1.23
N ASP A 46 15.55 6.33 1.75
CA ASP A 46 16.14 7.53 2.32
C ASP A 46 16.67 8.49 1.24
N GLY A 47 16.99 9.73 1.65
CA GLY A 47 17.59 10.74 0.78
C GLY A 47 19.11 10.64 0.66
N GLY A 48 19.72 9.51 1.02
CA GLY A 48 21.17 9.31 1.00
C GLY A 48 21.76 9.21 -0.41
N SER A 49 23.08 9.16 -0.50
CA SER A 49 23.82 8.91 -1.74
C SER A 49 25.05 8.05 -1.45
N PRO A 50 24.98 6.72 -1.65
CA PRO A 50 23.84 5.97 -2.22
C PRO A 50 22.64 5.89 -1.26
N SER A 51 21.43 5.84 -1.81
CA SER A 51 20.20 5.71 -1.02
C SER A 51 20.03 4.30 -0.48
N LEU A 52 19.66 4.16 0.79
CA LEU A 52 19.21 2.88 1.34
C LEU A 52 17.69 2.76 1.18
N GLN A 53 17.23 1.53 0.91
CA GLN A 53 15.81 1.23 0.78
C GLN A 53 15.40 0.04 1.63
N SER A 54 14.16 0.06 2.09
CA SER A 54 13.49 -1.05 2.76
C SER A 54 12.11 -1.27 2.16
N SER A 55 11.61 -2.50 2.26
CA SER A 55 10.30 -2.88 1.72
C SER A 55 9.54 -3.79 2.67
N ALA A 56 8.22 -3.66 2.67
CA ALA A 56 7.30 -4.51 3.43
C ALA A 56 6.12 -4.94 2.54
N VAL A 57 5.63 -6.16 2.75
CA VAL A 57 4.47 -6.71 2.03
C VAL A 57 3.25 -6.66 2.93
N LEU A 58 2.17 -6.08 2.44
CA LEU A 58 0.85 -6.06 3.06
C LEU A 58 -0.04 -7.08 2.35
N ALA A 59 -0.38 -8.17 3.04
CA ALA A 59 -1.34 -9.15 2.55
C ALA A 59 -2.76 -8.68 2.92
N LEU A 60 -3.52 -8.25 1.92
CA LEU A 60 -4.89 -7.74 2.07
C LEU A 60 -5.89 -8.77 1.57
N ARG A 61 -6.93 -9.04 2.35
CA ARG A 61 -8.05 -9.90 1.96
C ARG A 61 -9.32 -9.06 1.88
N VAL A 62 -10.01 -9.15 0.74
CA VAL A 62 -11.33 -8.53 0.55
C VAL A 62 -12.37 -9.46 1.17
N LEU A 63 -13.08 -8.97 2.17
CA LEU A 63 -14.18 -9.68 2.82
C LEU A 63 -15.50 -9.34 2.14
N ASP A 64 -16.44 -10.27 2.17
CA ASP A 64 -17.79 -10.01 1.69
C ASP A 64 -18.53 -9.09 2.68
N VAL A 65 -19.49 -8.31 2.19
CA VAL A 65 -20.30 -7.42 3.06
C VAL A 65 -21.05 -8.25 4.11
N ASN A 66 -21.37 -9.50 3.79
CA ASN A 66 -22.11 -10.42 4.65
C ASN A 66 -21.23 -11.28 5.58
N ASP A 67 -19.92 -11.10 5.60
CA ASP A 67 -19.01 -11.83 6.50
C ASP A 67 -18.93 -11.20 7.93
N ASN A 68 -19.81 -10.24 8.27
CA ASN A 68 -19.89 -9.59 9.59
C ASN A 68 -21.23 -9.77 10.29
#